data_AF-A0A3B9HXV2-F1
#
_entry.id   AF-A0A3B9HXV2-F1
#
_cell.length_a   1.000
_cell.length_b   1.000
_cell.length_c   1.000
_cell.angle_alpha   90.00
_cell.angle_beta   90.00
_cell.angle_gamma   90.00
#
_symmetry.space_group_name_H-M   'P 1'
#
loop_
_entity.id
_entity.type
_entity.pdbx_description
1 polymer ?
#
loop_
_entity_poly.entity_id
_entity_poly.type
_entity_poly.pdbx_seq_one_letter_code
_entity_poly.pdbx_strand_id
1 'polypeptide(L)'
;EFIAFSCRTEKVQVLPDYETIEEKYPEIAELCEEIDGDDPVSAYEDAGLEVGCEMEPFTSIGGYPIWIQGESERKCPVCKKSMEFIGQIDSQQEVQLMWGDAGCVYLFQCNEHHDRFGMEMQCF
;
A
#
# COMPACT_ATOMS: atom_id res chain seq x y z
N GLU A 1 -25.30 -21.46 16.00
CA GLU A 1 -24.68 -20.69 17.10
C GLU A 1 -23.97 -19.50 16.45
N PHE A 2 -24.23 -18.28 16.89
CA PHE A 2 -23.65 -17.08 16.28
C PHE A 2 -22.38 -16.74 17.04
N ILE A 3 -21.22 -16.98 16.43
CA ILE A 3 -19.92 -16.64 17.02
C ILE A 3 -19.60 -15.22 16.55
N ALA A 4 -19.61 -14.28 17.47
CA ALA A 4 -19.09 -12.94 17.21
C ALA A 4 -17.57 -13.05 17.01
N PHE A 5 -17.09 -12.62 15.85
CA PHE A 5 -15.67 -12.44 15.59
C PHE A 5 -15.31 -10.98 15.83
N SER A 6 -14.25 -10.74 16.58
CA SER A 6 -13.62 -9.42 16.69
C SER A 6 -12.36 -9.40 15.83
N CYS A 7 -12.21 -8.40 14.97
CA CYS A 7 -10.92 -8.12 14.34
C CYS A 7 -9.94 -7.65 15.44
N ARG A 8 -8.70 -8.17 15.41
CA ARG A 8 -7.63 -7.59 16.22
C ARG A 8 -7.19 -6.29 15.54
N THR A 9 -7.16 -5.20 16.30
CA THR A 9 -6.74 -3.88 15.81
C THR A 9 -5.36 -3.59 16.37
N GLU A 10 -4.33 -3.97 15.64
CA GLU A 10 -2.96 -3.51 15.92
C GLU A 10 -2.67 -2.34 15.00
N LYS A 11 -2.03 -1.29 15.55
CA LYS A 11 -1.59 -0.16 14.72
C LYS A 11 -0.24 -0.52 14.14
N VAL A 12 -0.14 -0.32 12.83
CA VAL A 12 1.08 -0.56 12.07
C VAL A 12 1.54 0.78 11.48
N GLN A 13 2.85 1.00 11.39
CA GLN A 13 3.41 2.12 10.64
C GLN A 13 3.78 1.62 9.25
N VAL A 14 3.39 2.38 8.23
CA VAL A 14 3.73 2.13 6.83
C VAL A 14 4.21 3.44 6.23
N LEU A 15 5.16 3.36 5.31
CA LEU A 15 5.69 4.50 4.60
C LEU A 15 5.18 4.51 3.15
N PRO A 16 5.26 5.65 2.44
CA PRO A 16 5.06 5.67 0.99
C PRO A 16 6.02 4.74 0.26
N ASP A 17 5.68 4.35 -0.96
CA ASP A 17 6.61 3.63 -1.82
C ASP A 17 7.78 4.53 -2.25
N TYR A 18 8.86 3.91 -2.71
CA TYR A 18 10.06 4.65 -3.10
C TYR A 18 9.79 5.60 -4.27
N GLU A 19 8.93 5.24 -5.23
CA GLU A 19 8.52 6.15 -6.32
C GLU A 19 7.92 7.46 -5.79
N THR A 20 7.07 7.38 -4.74
CA THR A 20 6.56 8.58 -4.06
C THR A 20 7.67 9.37 -3.38
N ILE A 21 8.64 8.70 -2.78
CA ILE A 21 9.79 9.35 -2.13
C ILE A 21 10.62 10.13 -3.16
N GLU A 22 10.95 9.52 -4.30
CA GLU A 22 11.67 10.17 -5.39
C GLU A 22 10.91 11.39 -5.93
N GLU A 23 9.58 11.29 -6.09
CA GLU A 23 8.78 12.39 -6.63
C GLU A 23 8.61 13.56 -5.62
N LYS A 24 8.32 13.23 -4.35
CA LYS A 24 7.81 14.22 -3.38
C LYS A 24 8.80 14.60 -2.28
N TYR A 25 9.84 13.79 -2.06
CA TYR A 25 10.83 13.96 -0.99
C TYR A 25 12.25 13.72 -1.53
N PRO A 26 12.71 14.53 -2.51
CA PRO A 26 13.99 14.32 -3.17
C PRO A 26 15.18 14.33 -2.20
N GLU A 27 15.08 15.01 -1.06
CA GLU A 27 16.11 15.01 -0.02
C GLU A 27 16.28 13.64 0.66
N ILE A 28 15.23 12.82 0.73
CA ILE A 28 15.31 11.45 1.24
C ILE A 28 15.85 10.53 0.15
N ALA A 29 15.41 10.70 -1.10
CA ALA A 29 15.94 9.94 -2.23
C ALA A 29 17.45 10.15 -2.40
N GLU A 30 17.92 11.40 -2.34
CA GLU A 30 19.36 11.74 -2.40
C GLU A 30 20.14 11.07 -1.27
N LEU A 31 19.59 11.03 -0.05
CA LEU A 31 20.22 10.33 1.06
C LEU A 31 20.29 8.81 0.82
N CYS A 32 19.26 8.21 0.22
CA CYS A 32 19.27 6.79 -0.12
C CYS A 32 20.32 6.49 -1.20
N GLU A 33 20.46 7.37 -2.21
CA GLU A 33 21.52 7.28 -3.23
C GLU A 33 22.93 7.44 -2.63
N GLU A 34 23.10 8.27 -1.58
CA GLU A 34 24.38 8.38 -0.86
C GLU A 34 24.72 7.12 -0.05
N ILE A 35 23.70 6.44 0.50
CA ILE A 35 23.85 5.20 1.27
C ILE A 35 24.19 4.03 0.35
N ASP A 36 23.39 3.84 -0.71
CA ASP A 36 23.59 2.83 -1.73
C ASP A 36 23.15 3.36 -3.11
N GLY A 37 24.12 3.82 -3.90
CA GLY A 37 23.86 4.35 -5.24
C GLY A 37 23.55 3.28 -6.29
N ASP A 38 23.83 2.01 -6.01
CA ASP A 38 23.50 0.90 -6.91
C ASP A 38 22.07 0.38 -6.64
N ASP A 39 21.59 0.46 -5.38
CA ASP A 39 20.25 0.05 -4.96
C ASP A 39 19.66 0.95 -3.85
N PRO A 40 19.24 2.18 -4.19
CA PRO A 40 18.71 3.12 -3.22
C PRO A 40 17.32 2.72 -2.69
N VAL A 41 16.60 1.85 -3.43
CA VAL A 41 15.30 1.30 -3.00
C VAL A 41 15.51 0.42 -1.77
N SER A 42 16.46 -0.52 -1.83
CA SER A 42 16.80 -1.36 -0.68
C SER A 42 17.27 -0.54 0.52
N ALA A 43 18.05 0.52 0.31
CA ALA A 43 18.48 1.43 1.38
C ALA A 43 17.29 2.10 2.09
N TYR A 44 16.25 2.50 1.34
CA TYR A 44 15.02 3.05 1.89
C TYR A 44 14.20 2.01 2.65
N GLU A 45 14.04 0.81 2.09
CA GLU A 45 13.30 -0.28 2.72
C GLU A 45 13.95 -0.73 4.03
N ASP A 46 15.27 -0.89 4.05
CA ASP A 46 16.04 -1.22 5.25
C ASP A 46 15.88 -0.15 6.33
N ALA A 47 15.94 1.14 5.96
CA ALA A 47 15.72 2.24 6.90
C ALA A 47 14.29 2.23 7.48
N GLY A 48 13.29 1.89 6.66
CA GLY A 48 11.90 1.70 7.10
C GLY A 48 11.77 0.59 8.13
N LEU A 49 12.40 -0.56 7.88
CA LEU A 49 12.44 -1.68 8.82
C LEU A 49 13.13 -1.31 10.14
N GLU A 50 14.24 -0.57 10.09
CA GLU A 50 14.97 -0.13 11.29
C GLU A 50 14.13 0.76 12.21
N VAL A 51 13.22 1.58 11.65
CA VAL A 51 12.30 2.42 12.43
C VAL A 51 10.98 1.72 12.79
N GLY A 52 10.83 0.45 12.42
CA GLY A 52 9.68 -0.39 12.77
C GLY A 52 8.46 -0.19 11.87
N CYS A 53 8.67 0.18 10.60
CA CYS A 53 7.62 0.18 9.59
C CYS A 53 7.50 -1.19 8.91
N GLU A 54 6.29 -1.54 8.48
CA GLU A 54 6.06 -2.67 7.59
C GLU A 54 6.29 -2.23 6.15
N MET A 55 7.14 -2.98 5.45
CA MET A 55 7.53 -2.70 4.05
C MET A 55 7.04 -3.78 3.08
N GLU A 56 6.59 -4.94 3.57
CA GLU A 56 6.02 -6.02 2.74
C GLU A 56 4.49 -5.92 2.67
N PRO A 57 3.85 -6.32 1.55
CA PRO A 57 2.39 -6.31 1.45
C PRO A 57 1.72 -7.11 2.56
N PHE A 58 0.70 -6.51 3.19
CA PHE A 58 -0.16 -7.18 4.17
C PHE A 58 -1.59 -6.63 4.08
N THR A 59 -2.57 -7.34 4.64
CA THR A 59 -3.96 -6.84 4.68
C THR A 59 -4.10 -5.73 5.72
N SER A 60 -4.51 -4.54 5.29
CA SER A 60 -4.56 -3.33 6.13
C SER A 60 -5.68 -2.37 5.73
N ILE A 61 -6.03 -1.46 6.64
CA ILE A 61 -7.00 -0.37 6.41
C ILE A 61 -6.32 0.95 6.75
N GLY A 62 -6.38 1.91 5.81
CA GLY A 62 -5.68 3.19 5.88
C GLY A 62 -4.18 3.07 5.62
N GLY A 63 -3.44 4.15 5.91
CA GLY A 63 -2.00 4.22 5.66
C GLY A 63 -1.66 4.47 4.19
N TYR A 64 -0.48 4.04 3.78
CA TYR A 64 -0.01 4.06 2.40
C TYR A 64 -0.14 2.65 1.79
N PRO A 65 -0.50 2.53 0.50
CA PRO A 65 -0.47 1.27 -0.21
C PRO A 65 0.99 0.77 -0.36
N ILE A 66 1.19 -0.53 -0.19
CA ILE A 66 2.45 -1.21 -0.52
C ILE A 66 2.25 -1.85 -1.90
N TRP A 67 2.74 -1.19 -2.95
CA TRP A 67 2.53 -1.55 -4.35
C TRP A 67 3.38 -2.74 -4.79
N ILE A 68 2.84 -3.58 -5.68
CA ILE A 68 3.59 -4.69 -6.31
C ILE A 68 4.16 -4.27 -7.67
N GLN A 69 3.41 -3.47 -8.45
CA GLN A 69 3.74 -3.11 -9.84
C GLN A 69 3.85 -1.60 -10.07
N GLY A 70 3.94 -0.80 -9.00
CA GLY A 70 3.98 0.66 -9.04
C GLY A 70 2.63 1.33 -8.74
N GLU A 71 2.64 2.65 -8.57
CA GLU A 71 1.47 3.42 -8.17
C GLU A 71 0.33 3.35 -9.20
N SER A 72 -0.91 3.14 -8.74
CA SER A 72 -2.09 3.10 -9.60
C SER A 72 -3.21 4.01 -9.09
N GLU A 73 -3.61 4.97 -9.93
CA GLU A 73 -4.69 5.90 -9.61
C GLU A 73 -6.06 5.32 -9.97
N ARG A 74 -7.07 5.55 -9.12
CA ARG A 74 -8.49 5.30 -9.43
C ARG A 74 -9.25 6.62 -9.50
N LYS A 75 -10.10 6.81 -10.51
CA LYS A 75 -10.93 8.02 -10.67
C LYS A 75 -12.42 7.74 -10.46
N CYS A 76 -13.10 8.65 -9.78
CA CYS A 76 -14.55 8.58 -9.59
C CYS A 76 -15.28 8.65 -10.94
N PRO A 77 -16.20 7.71 -11.24
CA PRO A 77 -16.93 7.76 -12.51
C PRO A 77 -17.88 8.96 -12.59
N VAL A 78 -18.25 9.56 -11.46
CA VAL A 78 -19.15 10.72 -11.38
C VAL A 78 -18.39 12.05 -11.47
N CYS A 79 -17.53 12.37 -10.50
CA CYS A 79 -16.83 13.66 -10.47
C CYS A 79 -15.47 13.67 -11.19
N LYS A 80 -14.98 12.51 -11.66
CA LYS A 80 -13.70 12.32 -12.36
C LYS A 80 -12.43 12.67 -11.55
N LYS A 81 -12.58 13.00 -10.27
CA LYS A 81 -11.46 13.21 -9.34
C LYS A 81 -10.83 11.89 -8.90
N SER A 82 -9.56 11.94 -8.53
CA SER A 82 -8.82 10.86 -7.89
C SER A 82 -9.55 10.39 -6.63
N MET A 83 -9.62 9.08 -6.45
CA MET A 83 -10.15 8.45 -5.25
C MET A 83 -9.04 8.30 -4.21
N GLU A 84 -9.42 8.30 -2.95
CA GLU A 84 -8.50 8.12 -1.81
C GLU A 84 -8.35 6.63 -1.50
N PHE A 85 -7.13 6.21 -1.21
CA PHE A 85 -6.85 4.84 -0.74
C PHE A 85 -7.50 4.61 0.62
N ILE A 86 -8.15 3.47 0.79
CA ILE A 86 -8.80 3.11 2.06
C ILE A 86 -8.21 1.85 2.71
N GLY A 87 -7.46 1.04 1.97
CA GLY A 87 -6.89 -0.19 2.48
C GLY A 87 -6.56 -1.17 1.36
N GLN A 88 -5.87 -2.23 1.74
CA GLN A 88 -5.43 -3.28 0.83
C GLN A 88 -5.69 -4.67 1.43
N ILE A 89 -5.81 -5.66 0.56
CA ILE A 89 -6.02 -7.06 0.90
C ILE A 89 -4.96 -7.87 0.18
N ASP A 90 -4.02 -8.37 0.96
CA ASP A 90 -2.94 -9.22 0.48
C ASP A 90 -3.40 -10.67 0.27
N SER A 91 -2.67 -11.42 -0.55
CA SER A 91 -2.84 -12.87 -0.66
C SER A 91 -2.37 -13.54 0.63
N GLN A 92 -3.20 -14.41 1.21
CA GLN A 92 -2.90 -15.06 2.48
C GLN A 92 -3.22 -16.55 2.42
N GLN A 93 -2.18 -17.37 2.54
CA GLN A 93 -2.29 -18.83 2.40
C GLN A 93 -3.13 -19.46 3.52
N GLU A 94 -3.04 -18.93 4.74
CA GLU A 94 -3.72 -19.43 5.94
C GLU A 94 -5.25 -19.42 5.78
N VAL A 95 -5.76 -18.47 4.99
CA VAL A 95 -7.18 -18.29 4.69
C VAL A 95 -7.54 -18.66 3.25
N GLN A 96 -6.59 -19.26 2.51
CA GLN A 96 -6.75 -19.67 1.11
C GLN A 96 -7.19 -18.53 0.18
N LEU A 97 -6.70 -17.32 0.44
CA LEU A 97 -6.93 -16.14 -0.39
C LEU A 97 -5.74 -15.92 -1.31
N MET A 98 -5.98 -15.84 -2.62
CA MET A 98 -4.94 -15.63 -3.61
C MET A 98 -5.43 -14.73 -4.73
N TRP A 99 -4.68 -13.65 -4.98
CA TRP A 99 -4.93 -12.70 -6.05
C TRP A 99 -3.91 -12.93 -7.18
N GLY A 100 -4.32 -13.61 -8.25
CA GLY A 100 -3.39 -13.94 -9.33
C GLY A 100 -2.27 -14.88 -8.84
N ASP A 101 -1.01 -14.48 -9.04
CA ASP A 101 0.17 -15.16 -8.52
C ASP A 101 0.74 -14.37 -7.31
N ALA A 102 0.21 -14.67 -6.12
CA ALA A 102 0.58 -14.01 -4.85
C ALA A 102 0.47 -12.47 -4.85
N GLY A 103 -0.58 -11.92 -5.46
CA GLY A 103 -0.82 -10.48 -5.57
C GLY A 103 -1.56 -9.82 -4.41
N CYS A 104 -1.91 -8.55 -4.61
CA CYS A 104 -2.61 -7.69 -3.65
C CYS A 104 -3.75 -6.92 -4.34
N VAL A 105 -4.82 -6.68 -3.60
CA VAL A 105 -5.94 -5.82 -4.00
C VAL A 105 -5.94 -4.53 -3.20
N TYR A 106 -6.01 -3.39 -3.90
CA TYR A 106 -6.06 -2.06 -3.33
C TYR A 106 -7.46 -1.48 -3.50
N LEU A 107 -7.99 -0.90 -2.42
CA LEU A 107 -9.33 -0.34 -2.37
C LEU A 107 -9.26 1.18 -2.26
N PHE A 108 -10.16 1.85 -2.98
CA PHE A 108 -10.25 3.30 -3.03
C PHE A 108 -11.69 3.76 -2.85
N GLN A 109 -11.89 4.97 -2.32
CA GLN A 109 -13.20 5.59 -2.18
C GLN A 109 -13.18 7.03 -2.69
N CYS A 110 -14.27 7.47 -3.32
CA CYS A 110 -14.42 8.87 -3.69
C CYS A 110 -14.75 9.74 -2.45
N ASN A 111 -14.02 10.84 -2.29
CA ASN A 111 -14.21 11.78 -1.18
C ASN A 111 -15.50 12.59 -1.25
N GLU A 112 -16.13 12.70 -2.42
CA GLU A 112 -17.41 13.40 -2.61
C GLU A 112 -18.61 12.45 -2.72
N HIS A 113 -18.38 11.23 -3.20
CA HIS A 113 -19.41 10.23 -3.46
C HIS A 113 -19.07 8.96 -2.70
N HIS A 114 -19.38 8.92 -1.39
CA HIS A 114 -18.97 7.83 -0.50
C HIS A 114 -19.53 6.44 -0.87
N ASP A 115 -20.51 6.36 -1.78
CA ASP A 115 -21.03 5.13 -2.35
C ASP A 115 -20.29 4.69 -3.64
N ARG A 116 -19.19 5.37 -4.00
CA ARG A 116 -18.35 5.05 -5.16
C ARG A 116 -16.99 4.58 -4.69
N PHE A 117 -16.67 3.34 -5.06
CA PHE A 117 -15.42 2.68 -4.76
C PHE A 117 -14.65 2.37 -6.04
N GLY A 118 -13.33 2.34 -5.92
CA GLY A 118 -12.39 1.87 -6.92
C GLY A 118 -11.66 0.66 -6.36
N MET A 119 -11.23 -0.22 -7.26
CA MET A 119 -10.41 -1.38 -6.92
C MET A 119 -9.31 -1.50 -7.96
N GLU A 120 -8.13 -1.87 -7.50
CA GLU A 120 -7.00 -2.29 -8.34
C GLU A 120 -6.47 -3.62 -7.82
N MET A 121 -6.09 -4.52 -8.72
CA MET A 121 -5.40 -5.76 -8.37
C MET A 121 -4.07 -5.81 -9.12
N GLN A 122 -2.99 -6.05 -8.39
CA GLN A 122 -1.64 -6.25 -8.93
C GLN A 122 -1.14 -7.62 -8.48
N CYS A 123 -0.36 -8.31 -9.33
CA CYS A 123 0.30 -9.57 -8.99
C CYS A 123 1.66 -9.65 -9.68
N PHE A 124 2.49 -10.60 -9.24
CA PHE A 124 3.82 -10.84 -9.83
C PHE A 124 3.76 -11.42 -11.24
#